data_AF-A0A6J8EAK8-F1
#
_entry.id   AF-A0A6J8EAK8-F1
#
_cell.length_a   1.000
_cell.length_b   1.000
_cell.length_c   1.000
_cell.angle_alpha   90.00
_cell.angle_beta   90.00
_cell.angle_gamma   90.00
#
_symmetry.space_group_name_H-M   'P 1'
#
loop_
_entity.id
_entity.type
_entity.pdbx_description
1 polymer ?
#
loop_
_entity_poly.entity_id
_entity_poly.type
_entity_poly.pdbx_seq_one_letter_code
_entity_poly.pdbx_strand_id
1 'polypeptide(L)'
;MFLLILVLILVILFNIVSNFTQIISKQLSKKIYPVSDTELNIRSQIKDLKTEQDGVHMVDEFARHAKIQRKIDKLLTQVKQQTSDRNNKCAMVGFAVQIGIYVLHALVMISLMISYRQEPLLQFHPEWFYPVQKIVAFPTGVSGGLGIGCWVLVCNSVIYRIKMFIE
;
A
#
# COMPACT_ATOMS: atom_id res chain seq x y z
N MET A 1 28.63 2.45 16.61
CA MET A 1 27.37 2.49 17.40
C MET A 1 26.32 3.44 16.83
N PHE A 2 26.64 4.70 16.53
CA PHE A 2 25.67 5.65 15.93
C PHE A 2 25.04 5.13 14.62
N LEU A 3 25.85 4.61 13.69
CA LEU A 3 25.37 4.08 12.41
C LEU A 3 24.38 2.91 12.57
N LEU A 4 24.59 2.04 13.55
CA LEU A 4 23.70 0.91 13.84
C LEU A 4 22.32 1.39 14.28
N ILE A 5 22.27 2.36 15.19
CA ILE A 5 21.04 2.97 15.69
C ILE A 5 20.33 3.72 14.57
N LEU A 6 21.08 4.46 13.75
CA LEU A 6 20.55 5.18 12.59
C LEU A 6 19.85 4.23 11.61
N VAL A 7 20.50 3.12 11.23
CA VAL A 7 19.91 2.12 10.32
C VAL A 7 18.68 1.48 10.95
N LEU A 8 18.70 1.17 12.25
CA LEU A 8 17.54 0.63 12.95
C LEU A 8 16.34 1.59 12.93
N ILE A 9 16.56 2.85 13.30
CA ILE A 9 15.51 3.90 13.27
C ILE A 9 14.94 4.04 11.86
N LEU A 10 15.81 4.06 10.85
CA LEU A 10 15.44 4.20 9.46
C LEU A 10 14.56 3.02 8.97
N VAL A 11 14.93 1.78 9.31
CA VAL A 11 14.13 0.59 8.97
C VAL A 11 12.77 0.60 9.66
N ILE A 12 12.70 1.07 10.92
CA ILE A 12 11.45 1.23 11.66
C ILE A 12 10.57 2.31 11.00
N LEU A 13 11.14 3.48 10.70
CA LEU A 13 10.44 4.58 10.04
C LEU A 13 9.87 4.15 8.69
N PHE A 14 10.65 3.43 7.86
CA PHE A 14 10.17 2.92 6.59
C PHE A 14 9.01 1.92 6.74
N ASN A 15 9.07 1.04 7.75
CA ASN A 15 7.96 0.13 8.05
C ASN A 15 6.69 0.88 8.47
N ILE A 16 6.82 1.96 9.25
CA ILE A 16 5.70 2.82 9.64
C ILE A 16 5.12 3.52 8.40
N VAL A 17 5.97 4.13 7.57
CA VAL A 17 5.55 4.78 6.31
C VAL A 17 4.82 3.81 5.38
N SER A 18 5.30 2.57 5.29
CA SER A 18 4.63 1.51 4.52
C SER A 18 3.22 1.23 5.02
N ASN A 19 2.99 1.23 6.35
CA ASN A 19 1.65 1.04 6.90
C ASN A 19 0.70 2.21 6.53
N PHE A 20 1.22 3.44 6.45
CA PHE A 20 0.44 4.61 6.02
C PHE A 20 0.18 4.67 4.50
N THR A 21 0.82 3.82 3.70
CA THR A 21 0.73 3.90 2.23
C THR A 21 -0.71 3.69 1.73
N GLN A 22 -1.48 2.81 2.37
CA GLN A 22 -2.90 2.60 2.02
C GLN A 22 -3.75 3.86 2.29
N ILE A 23 -3.46 4.58 3.36
CA ILE A 23 -4.16 5.81 3.72
C ILE A 23 -3.80 6.93 2.72
N ILE A 24 -2.51 7.10 2.44
CA ILE A 24 -2.01 8.09 1.48
C ILE A 24 -2.60 7.82 0.09
N SER A 25 -2.53 6.56 -0.37
CA SER A 25 -3.09 6.14 -1.65
C SER A 25 -4.59 6.44 -1.73
N LYS A 26 -5.37 6.10 -0.70
CA LYS A 26 -6.81 6.34 -0.69
C LYS A 26 -7.15 7.83 -0.78
N GLN A 27 -6.44 8.68 -0.03
CA GLN A 27 -6.67 10.12 -0.05
C GLN A 27 -6.26 10.74 -1.38
N LEU A 28 -5.12 10.32 -1.92
CA LEU A 28 -4.63 10.78 -3.21
C LEU A 28 -5.57 10.35 -4.35
N SER A 29 -5.98 9.09 -4.37
CA SER A 29 -6.89 8.53 -5.37
C SER A 29 -8.26 9.22 -5.34
N LYS A 30 -8.80 9.56 -4.17
CA LYS A 30 -10.04 10.36 -4.05
C LYS A 30 -9.90 11.75 -4.65
N LYS A 31 -8.73 12.39 -4.51
CA LYS A 31 -8.47 13.73 -5.02
C LYS A 31 -8.24 13.74 -6.52
N ILE A 32 -7.55 12.72 -7.06
CA ILE A 32 -7.27 12.59 -8.49
C ILE A 32 -8.50 12.12 -9.28
N TYR A 33 -9.25 11.17 -8.73
CA TYR A 33 -10.43 10.59 -9.35
C TYR A 33 -11.68 10.81 -8.49
N PRO A 34 -12.17 12.06 -8.39
CA PRO A 34 -13.43 12.34 -7.72
C PRO A 34 -14.60 11.65 -8.44
N VAL A 35 -15.72 11.50 -7.72
CA VAL A 35 -16.97 11.03 -8.32
C VAL A 35 -17.40 12.05 -9.38
N SER A 36 -17.67 11.60 -10.60
CA SER A 36 -18.06 12.49 -11.69
C SER A 36 -19.49 12.99 -11.51
N ASP A 37 -19.77 14.20 -11.99
CA ASP A 37 -21.12 14.77 -11.98
C ASP A 37 -22.13 13.87 -12.73
N THR A 38 -21.66 13.15 -13.75
CA THR A 38 -22.47 12.14 -14.45
C THR A 38 -22.89 10.99 -13.53
N GLU A 39 -21.98 10.48 -12.69
CA GLU A 39 -22.29 9.40 -11.76
C GLU A 39 -23.23 9.88 -10.66
N LEU A 40 -23.04 11.11 -10.16
CA LEU A 40 -23.94 11.75 -9.20
C LEU A 40 -25.35 11.92 -9.77
N ASN A 41 -25.46 12.37 -11.02
CA ASN A 41 -26.75 12.51 -11.71
C ASN A 41 -27.46 11.16 -11.87
N ILE A 42 -26.74 10.10 -12.29
CA ILE A 42 -27.33 8.75 -12.40
C ILE A 42 -27.81 8.24 -11.04
N ARG A 43 -27.04 8.47 -9.96
CA ARG A 43 -27.46 8.12 -8.59
C ARG A 43 -28.72 8.87 -8.14
N SER A 44 -28.87 10.14 -8.54
CA SER A 44 -30.11 10.90 -8.32
C SER A 44 -31.29 10.27 -9.07
N GLN A 45 -31.11 9.97 -10.36
CA GLN A 45 -32.16 9.33 -11.17
C GLN A 45 -32.60 7.97 -10.60
N ILE A 46 -31.67 7.18 -10.05
CA ILE A 46 -31.99 5.93 -9.35
C ILE A 46 -32.86 6.21 -8.12
N LYS A 47 -32.54 7.26 -7.34
CA LYS A 47 -33.32 7.64 -6.18
C LYS A 47 -34.75 8.06 -6.58
N ASP A 48 -34.86 8.87 -7.62
CA ASP A 48 -36.16 9.36 -8.12
C ASP A 48 -37.02 8.19 -8.64
N LEU A 49 -36.43 7.26 -9.42
CA LEU A 49 -37.13 6.07 -9.91
C LEU A 49 -37.54 5.11 -8.79
N LYS A 50 -36.74 4.98 -7.72
CA LYS A 50 -37.14 4.19 -6.54
C LYS A 50 -38.35 4.82 -5.85
N THR A 51 -38.36 6.14 -5.67
CA THR A 51 -39.52 6.84 -5.12
C THR A 51 -40.75 6.69 -6.02
N GLU A 52 -40.59 6.72 -7.35
CA GLU A 52 -41.70 6.42 -8.28
C GLU A 52 -42.20 4.97 -8.12
N GLN A 53 -41.29 4.01 -7.98
CA GLN A 53 -41.61 2.59 -7.81
C GLN A 53 -42.40 2.32 -6.52
N ASP A 54 -42.05 2.98 -5.42
CA ASP A 54 -42.72 2.83 -4.12
C ASP A 54 -44.19 3.29 -4.17
N GLY A 55 -44.51 4.22 -5.08
CA GLY A 55 -45.88 4.70 -5.32
C GLY A 55 -46.72 3.80 -6.24
N VAL A 56 -46.14 2.74 -6.81
CA VAL A 56 -46.82 1.83 -7.77
C VAL A 56 -47.14 0.50 -7.09
N HIS A 57 -48.44 0.15 -7.04
CA HIS A 57 -48.88 -1.11 -6.43
C HIS A 57 -48.34 -2.31 -7.23
N MET A 58 -47.52 -3.13 -6.59
CA MET A 58 -46.74 -4.20 -7.24
C MET A 58 -47.62 -5.28 -7.89
N VAL A 59 -48.79 -5.57 -7.31
CA VAL A 59 -49.69 -6.65 -7.77
C VAL A 59 -50.61 -6.16 -8.88
N ASP A 60 -51.25 -5.00 -8.70
CA ASP A 60 -52.24 -4.49 -9.66
C ASP A 60 -51.58 -3.81 -10.88
N GLU A 61 -50.44 -3.14 -10.66
CA GLU A 61 -49.66 -2.43 -11.69
C GLU A 61 -48.33 -3.13 -12.00
N PHE A 62 -48.29 -4.47 -11.91
CA PHE A 62 -47.08 -5.28 -12.06
C PHE A 62 -46.26 -4.90 -13.31
N ALA A 63 -46.91 -4.71 -14.46
CA ALA A 63 -46.22 -4.35 -15.71
C ALA A 63 -45.50 -2.99 -15.62
N ARG A 64 -46.09 -2.01 -14.93
CA ARG A 64 -45.49 -0.68 -14.69
C ARG A 64 -44.36 -0.79 -13.69
N HIS A 65 -44.58 -1.50 -12.58
CA HIS A 65 -43.57 -1.75 -11.57
C HIS A 65 -42.33 -2.44 -12.17
N ALA A 66 -42.52 -3.50 -12.96
CA ALA A 66 -41.45 -4.22 -13.65
C ALA A 66 -40.70 -3.35 -14.67
N LYS A 67 -41.38 -2.41 -15.35
CA LYS A 67 -40.71 -1.44 -16.25
C LYS A 67 -39.81 -0.49 -15.46
N ILE A 68 -40.26 0.02 -14.31
CA ILE A 68 -39.46 0.91 -13.46
C ILE A 68 -38.25 0.14 -12.90
N GLN A 69 -38.45 -1.08 -12.39
CA GLN A 69 -37.38 -1.96 -11.92
C GLN A 69 -36.29 -2.16 -12.99
N ARG A 70 -36.67 -2.47 -14.24
CA ARG A 70 -35.70 -2.63 -15.34
C ARG A 70 -34.91 -1.34 -15.63
N LYS A 71 -35.53 -0.16 -15.49
CA LYS A 71 -34.82 1.13 -15.61
C LYS A 71 -33.82 1.30 -14.48
N ILE A 72 -34.21 1.00 -13.24
CA ILE A 72 -33.33 1.05 -12.06
C ILE A 72 -32.14 0.09 -12.25
N ASP A 73 -32.39 -1.15 -12.66
CA ASP A 73 -31.33 -2.16 -12.87
C ASP A 73 -30.33 -1.71 -13.95
N LYS A 74 -30.83 -1.08 -15.04
CA LYS A 74 -29.99 -0.51 -16.10
C LYS A 74 -29.09 0.60 -15.56
N LEU A 75 -29.63 1.55 -14.80
CA LEU A 75 -28.85 2.65 -14.22
C LEU A 75 -27.87 2.15 -13.13
N LEU A 76 -28.27 1.19 -12.30
CA LEU A 76 -27.39 0.55 -11.32
C LEU A 76 -26.19 -0.13 -11.99
N THR A 77 -26.42 -0.78 -13.12
CA THR A 77 -25.34 -1.39 -13.92
C THR A 77 -24.35 -0.33 -14.41
N GLN A 78 -24.84 0.84 -14.84
CA GLN A 78 -23.96 1.96 -15.23
C GLN A 78 -23.14 2.49 -14.05
N VAL A 79 -23.74 2.70 -12.87
CA VAL A 79 -23.02 3.13 -11.66
C VAL A 79 -21.97 2.10 -11.24
N LYS A 80 -22.30 0.82 -11.34
CA LYS A 80 -21.36 -0.27 -11.02
C LYS A 80 -20.17 -0.27 -11.99
N GLN A 81 -20.41 -0.08 -13.28
CA GLN A 81 -19.34 0.02 -14.27
C GLN A 81 -18.41 1.21 -13.97
N GLN A 82 -18.98 2.41 -13.79
CA GLN A 82 -18.20 3.62 -13.46
C GLN A 82 -17.41 3.48 -12.15
N THR A 83 -18.01 2.85 -11.13
CA THR A 83 -17.32 2.56 -9.87
C THR A 83 -16.18 1.56 -10.06
N SER A 84 -16.37 0.53 -10.89
CA SER A 84 -15.31 -0.44 -11.18
C SER A 84 -14.14 0.20 -11.92
N ASP A 85 -14.42 1.03 -12.93
CA ASP A 85 -13.40 1.75 -13.69
C ASP A 85 -12.61 2.69 -12.78
N ARG A 86 -13.30 3.41 -11.88
CA ARG A 86 -12.67 4.26 -10.86
C ARG A 86 -11.80 3.43 -9.92
N ASN A 87 -12.29 2.31 -9.42
CA ASN A 87 -11.51 1.45 -8.53
C ASN A 87 -10.23 0.94 -9.21
N ASN A 88 -10.29 0.61 -10.50
CA ASN A 88 -9.11 0.22 -11.26
C ASN A 88 -8.08 1.38 -11.34
N LYS A 89 -8.53 2.60 -11.67
CA LYS A 89 -7.67 3.79 -11.69
C LYS A 89 -7.07 4.12 -10.31
N CYS A 90 -7.87 4.00 -9.25
CA CYS A 90 -7.42 4.17 -7.86
C CYS A 90 -6.37 3.12 -7.47
N ALA A 91 -6.53 1.87 -7.91
CA ALA A 91 -5.56 0.80 -7.69
C ALA A 91 -4.24 1.09 -8.41
N MET A 92 -4.29 1.60 -9.64
CA MET A 92 -3.08 2.03 -10.36
C MET A 92 -2.33 3.14 -9.63
N VAL A 93 -3.03 4.13 -9.07
CA VAL A 93 -2.41 5.18 -8.24
C VAL A 93 -1.79 4.59 -6.97
N GLY A 94 -2.49 3.68 -6.29
CA GLY A 94 -1.93 3.00 -5.12
C GLY A 94 -0.67 2.21 -5.43
N PHE A 95 -0.67 1.50 -6.55
CA PHE A 95 0.50 0.79 -7.03
C PHE A 95 1.66 1.75 -7.34
N ALA A 96 1.39 2.88 -8.02
CA ALA A 96 2.41 3.88 -8.32
C ALA A 96 3.02 4.50 -7.05
N VAL A 97 2.19 4.83 -6.05
CA VAL A 97 2.67 5.34 -4.75
C VAL A 97 3.52 4.30 -4.04
N GLN A 98 3.08 3.03 -4.02
CA GLN A 98 3.81 1.94 -3.40
C GLN A 98 5.19 1.77 -4.04
N ILE A 99 5.27 1.75 -5.38
CA ILE A 99 6.54 1.69 -6.11
C ILE A 99 7.41 2.89 -5.75
N GLY A 100 6.86 4.11 -5.76
CA GLY A 100 7.61 5.32 -5.45
C GLY A 100 8.26 5.27 -4.07
N ILE A 101 7.54 4.79 -3.06
CA ILE A 101 8.06 4.62 -1.69
C ILE A 101 9.17 3.56 -1.65
N TYR A 102 8.98 2.41 -2.32
CA TYR A 102 10.01 1.37 -2.36
C TYR A 102 11.28 1.83 -3.07
N VAL A 103 11.16 2.54 -4.19
CA VAL A 103 12.30 3.12 -4.92
C VAL A 103 13.04 4.12 -4.05
N LEU A 104 12.31 5.03 -3.39
CA LEU A 104 12.90 6.00 -2.46
C LEU A 104 13.67 5.30 -1.33
N HIS A 105 13.08 4.26 -0.73
CA HIS A 105 13.73 3.47 0.30
C HIS A 105 15.00 2.78 -0.21
N ALA A 106 14.95 2.15 -1.39
CA ALA A 106 16.12 1.52 -1.99
C ALA A 106 17.24 2.53 -2.26
N LEU A 107 16.92 3.73 -2.77
CA LEU A 107 17.90 4.79 -3.00
C LEU A 107 18.57 5.25 -1.70
N VAL A 108 17.81 5.41 -0.62
CA VAL A 108 18.34 5.78 0.70
C VAL A 108 19.24 4.67 1.26
N MET A 109 18.86 3.40 1.10
CA MET A 109 19.69 2.28 1.56
C MET A 109 20.97 2.15 0.75
N ILE A 110 20.90 2.28 -0.57
CA ILE A 110 22.07 2.23 -1.46
C ILE A 110 23.01 3.40 -1.15
N SER A 111 22.49 4.61 -0.94
CA SER A 111 23.33 5.77 -0.61
C SER A 111 24.05 5.58 0.74
N LEU A 112 23.38 5.02 1.75
CA LEU A 112 24.03 4.64 3.02
C LEU A 112 25.10 3.56 2.82
N MET A 113 24.81 2.54 2.01
CA MET A 113 25.77 1.46 1.72
C MET A 113 27.02 1.96 1.00
N ILE A 114 26.88 2.94 0.10
CA ILE A 114 28.02 3.55 -0.61
C ILE A 114 28.82 4.44 0.35
N SER A 115 28.14 5.32 1.09
CA SER A 115 28.80 6.29 1.98
C SER A 115 29.56 5.64 3.13
N TYR A 116 29.01 4.55 3.70
CA TYR A 116 29.59 3.84 4.85
C TYR A 116 30.21 2.50 4.50
N ARG A 117 30.67 2.33 3.24
CA ARG A 117 31.18 1.05 2.74
C ARG A 117 32.38 0.51 3.54
N GLN A 118 33.19 1.35 4.15
CA GLN A 118 34.40 0.93 4.87
C GLN A 118 34.19 0.79 6.39
N GLU A 119 33.02 1.13 6.90
CA GLU A 119 32.73 1.14 8.33
C GLU A 119 31.81 -0.04 8.70
N PRO A 120 32.32 -1.09 9.39
CA PRO A 120 31.44 -2.13 9.92
C PRO A 120 30.56 -1.55 11.03
N LEU A 121 29.30 -2.00 11.12
CA LEU A 121 28.37 -1.53 12.15
C LEU A 121 28.82 -1.93 13.56
N LEU A 122 29.32 -3.16 13.66
CA LEU A 122 29.91 -3.77 14.85
C LEU A 122 31.03 -4.71 14.40
N GLN A 123 32.08 -4.79 15.21
CA GLN A 123 33.22 -5.66 14.99
C GLN A 123 33.21 -6.79 16.01
N PHE A 124 33.22 -8.03 15.53
CA PHE A 124 33.24 -9.25 16.32
C PHE A 124 34.50 -10.07 16.02
N HIS A 125 34.68 -11.17 16.76
CA HIS A 125 35.74 -12.12 16.45
C HIS A 125 35.44 -12.81 15.10
N PRO A 126 36.40 -12.90 14.16
CA PRO A 126 36.19 -13.45 12.82
C PRO A 126 35.59 -14.86 12.80
N GLU A 127 35.94 -15.69 13.79
CA GLU A 127 35.52 -17.08 13.89
C GLU A 127 34.03 -17.28 14.20
N TRP A 128 33.34 -16.27 14.75
CA TRP A 128 31.94 -16.39 15.18
C TRP A 128 30.97 -16.59 14.02
N PHE A 129 31.33 -16.13 12.82
CA PHE A 129 30.47 -16.17 11.64
C PHE A 129 30.98 -17.13 10.57
N TYR A 130 31.91 -18.04 10.89
CA TYR A 130 32.36 -19.05 9.94
C TYR A 130 31.23 -20.07 9.65
N PRO A 131 30.92 -20.41 8.38
CA PRO A 131 31.54 -19.98 7.12
C PRO A 131 30.85 -18.79 6.42
N VAL A 132 29.76 -18.26 6.98
CA VAL A 132 28.90 -17.21 6.37
C VAL A 132 29.42 -15.77 6.50
N GLN A 133 30.64 -15.58 7.00
CA GLN A 133 31.26 -14.29 7.28
C GLN A 133 31.15 -13.27 6.14
N LYS A 134 31.25 -13.70 4.88
CA LYS A 134 31.14 -12.82 3.70
C LYS A 134 29.74 -12.22 3.54
N ILE A 135 28.70 -12.98 3.88
CA ILE A 135 27.31 -12.54 3.82
C ILE A 135 27.03 -11.58 4.98
N VAL A 136 27.52 -11.92 6.18
CA VAL A 136 27.36 -11.08 7.38
C VAL A 136 28.05 -9.73 7.22
N ALA A 137 29.24 -9.72 6.61
CA ALA A 137 30.02 -8.50 6.40
C ALA A 137 29.59 -7.69 5.17
N PHE A 138 28.62 -8.15 4.36
CA PHE A 138 28.21 -7.42 3.16
C PHE A 138 27.47 -6.11 3.51
N PRO A 139 27.81 -4.96 2.90
CA PRO A 139 28.70 -4.75 1.75
C PRO A 139 30.18 -4.44 2.10
N THR A 140 30.49 -4.30 3.38
CA THR A 140 31.78 -3.81 3.90
C THR A 140 32.93 -4.79 3.63
N GLY A 141 32.68 -6.10 3.76
CA GLY A 141 33.68 -7.15 3.52
C GLY A 141 34.77 -7.28 4.59
N VAL A 142 34.69 -6.48 5.65
CA VAL A 142 35.61 -6.51 6.80
C VAL A 142 35.39 -7.82 7.58
N SER A 143 36.47 -8.57 7.82
CA SER A 143 36.42 -9.82 8.55
C SER A 143 35.91 -9.61 9.98
N GLY A 144 34.94 -10.41 10.43
CA GLY A 144 34.27 -10.22 11.73
C GLY A 144 33.34 -9.00 11.83
N GLY A 145 33.20 -8.21 10.76
CA GLY A 145 32.34 -7.04 10.72
C GLY A 145 30.89 -7.39 10.42
N LEU A 146 29.95 -6.72 11.08
CA LEU A 146 28.53 -6.72 10.73
C LEU A 146 28.25 -5.65 9.68
N GLY A 147 27.87 -6.07 8.48
CA GLY A 147 27.49 -5.20 7.40
C GLY A 147 26.05 -4.72 7.50
N ILE A 148 25.76 -3.59 6.83
CA ILE A 148 24.43 -2.99 6.77
C ILE A 148 23.38 -3.97 6.22
N GLY A 149 23.73 -4.76 5.20
CA GLY A 149 22.79 -5.71 4.60
C GLY A 149 22.28 -6.74 5.60
N CYS A 150 23.19 -7.38 6.34
CA CYS A 150 22.83 -8.36 7.36
C CYS A 150 22.01 -7.73 8.50
N TRP A 151 22.40 -6.54 8.97
CA TRP A 151 21.67 -5.83 10.02
C TRP A 151 20.23 -5.48 9.61
N VAL A 152 20.02 -5.00 8.37
CA VAL A 152 18.69 -4.70 7.84
C VAL A 152 17.79 -5.94 7.79
N LEU A 153 18.34 -7.10 7.42
CA LEU A 153 17.60 -8.36 7.42
C LEU A 153 17.16 -8.75 8.84
N VAL A 154 18.04 -8.59 9.82
CA VAL A 154 17.72 -8.84 11.24
C VAL A 154 16.62 -7.89 11.71
N CYS A 155 16.75 -6.58 11.47
CA CYS A 155 15.73 -5.59 11.84
C CYS A 155 14.36 -5.91 11.23
N ASN A 156 14.32 -6.21 9.93
CA ASN A 156 13.06 -6.57 9.26
C ASN A 156 12.47 -7.87 9.80
N SER A 157 13.30 -8.86 10.12
CA SER A 157 12.85 -10.13 10.71
C SER A 157 12.21 -9.92 12.08
N VAL A 158 12.79 -9.05 12.92
CA VAL A 158 12.25 -8.70 14.23
C VAL A 158 10.93 -7.95 14.08
N ILE A 159 10.86 -6.93 13.21
CA ILE A 159 9.63 -6.18 12.94
C ILE A 159 8.52 -7.10 12.44
N TYR A 160 8.84 -8.03 11.54
CA TYR A 160 7.87 -9.01 11.04
C TYR A 160 7.30 -9.88 12.16
N ARG A 161 8.17 -10.41 13.05
CA ARG A 161 7.73 -11.21 14.21
C ARG A 161 6.87 -10.40 15.17
N ILE A 162 7.21 -9.13 15.42
CA ILE A 162 6.42 -8.23 16.26
C ILE A 162 5.03 -7.99 15.63
N LYS A 163 4.97 -7.70 14.33
CA LYS A 163 3.70 -7.52 13.61
C LYS A 163 2.80 -8.75 13.74
N MET A 164 3.35 -9.96 13.54
CA MET A 164 2.60 -11.21 13.70
C MET A 164 2.12 -11.50 15.13
N PHE A 165 2.72 -10.90 16.16
CA PHE A 165 2.28 -11.09 17.54
C PHE A 165 1.16 -10.11 17.93
N ILE A 166 1.05 -8.97 17.23
CA ILE A 166 0.08 -7.90 17.52
C ILE A 166 -1.23 -8.11 16.74
N GLU A 167 -1.16 -8.71 15.55
CA GLU A 167 -2.32 -9.10 14.72
C GLU A 167 -2.94 -10.42 15.18
#